data_AF-A0A7S0E859-F1
#
_entry.id   AF-A0A7S0E859-F1
#
_cell.length_a   1.000
_cell.length_b   1.000
_cell.length_c   1.000
_cell.angle_alpha   90.00
_cell.angle_beta   90.00
_cell.angle_gamma   90.00
#
_symmetry.space_group_name_H-M   'P 1'
#
loop_
_entity.id
_entity.type
_entity.pdbx_description
1 polymer ?
#
loop_
_entity_poly.entity_id
_entity_poly.type
_entity_poly.pdbx_seq_one_letter_code
_entity_poly.pdbx_strand_id
1 'polypeptide(L)'
;GCGIREVEQRGQRVSAVITQEEESLPCSLLILHGERGVDQDLFSAINDQSLVFDGRLVVDVAFKTNDPKIIAGGEMVKFARRFQDNRKMDQFNPFEMGQRLAEALLVEVDPDAIAQERSVSQRVAPFVRPCSEAASLPGGLHYYRFWCSPALFPLGYTDDMISRDVVTDIKEPQLSYTRVEVDKYGRMSSLTMLCEEETQQAWRFAGLVGQSVSYLNDLVNRCDVGLVKDIRTFLLEDWANALFHDRFSSLRQQMETAAETSEHMTALIETLWRRVKNGDISASEVGLTDTALTGDTRTVVQDGLNNFLELNSNHLNIYLTAARSYDIQSNNIWAQTADKVGLVVGDVPDMDNTL
;
A
#
# COMPACT_ATOMS: atom_id res chain seq x y z
N GLY A 1 24.36 7.04 -22.47
CA GLY A 1 25.02 6.07 -21.58
C GLY A 1 26.13 5.41 -22.36
N CYS A 2 27.27 5.14 -21.73
CA CYS A 2 28.34 4.36 -22.35
C CYS A 2 27.84 2.93 -22.57
N GLY A 3 27.85 2.44 -23.82
CA GLY A 3 27.43 1.08 -24.12
C GLY A 3 28.41 0.08 -23.51
N ILE A 4 27.92 -0.91 -22.78
CA ILE A 4 28.73 -1.98 -22.20
C ILE A 4 28.84 -3.10 -23.22
N ARG A 5 30.06 -3.56 -23.52
CA ARG A 5 30.32 -4.71 -24.39
C ARG A 5 30.50 -5.98 -23.60
N GLU A 6 31.29 -5.93 -22.54
CA GLU A 6 31.66 -7.10 -21.74
C GLU A 6 31.92 -6.71 -20.28
N VAL A 7 31.68 -7.64 -19.37
CA VAL A 7 31.97 -7.47 -17.94
C VAL A 7 33.12 -8.41 -17.57
N GLU A 8 34.25 -7.84 -17.16
CA GLU A 8 35.37 -8.63 -16.65
C GLU A 8 35.10 -9.07 -15.21
N GLN A 9 35.37 -10.35 -14.93
CA GLN A 9 35.24 -10.93 -13.60
C GLN A 9 36.54 -11.59 -13.15
N ARG A 10 36.84 -11.46 -11.85
CA ARG A 10 37.89 -12.23 -11.17
C ARG A 10 37.25 -13.05 -10.05
N GLY A 11 37.15 -14.36 -10.26
CA GLY A 11 36.38 -15.23 -9.37
C GLY A 11 34.89 -14.93 -9.47
N GLN A 12 34.22 -14.64 -8.35
CA GLN A 12 32.80 -14.22 -8.31
C GLN A 12 32.62 -12.72 -8.09
N ARG A 13 33.61 -11.90 -8.48
CA ARG A 13 33.56 -10.44 -8.35
C ARG A 13 33.80 -9.78 -9.68
N VAL A 14 33.01 -8.75 -9.98
CA VAL A 14 33.27 -7.82 -11.08
C VAL A 14 34.60 -7.12 -10.81
N SER A 15 35.44 -7.03 -11.83
CA SER A 15 36.74 -6.33 -11.76
C SER A 15 36.84 -5.13 -12.68
N ALA A 16 36.19 -5.19 -13.84
CA ALA A 16 36.13 -4.09 -14.78
C ALA A 16 34.94 -4.26 -15.75
N VAL A 17 34.63 -3.22 -16.50
CA VAL A 17 33.66 -3.25 -17.60
C VAL A 17 34.35 -2.74 -18.85
N ILE A 18 34.20 -3.48 -19.95
CA ILE A 18 34.71 -3.09 -21.26
C ILE A 18 33.59 -2.34 -21.99
N THR A 19 33.87 -1.10 -22.38
CA THR A 19 32.94 -0.26 -23.14
C THR A 19 32.88 -0.70 -24.60
N GLN A 20 31.88 -0.23 -25.34
CA GLN A 20 31.81 -0.41 -26.80
C GLN A 20 33.00 0.22 -27.54
N GLU A 21 33.67 1.19 -26.92
CA GLU A 21 34.88 1.84 -27.42
C GLU A 21 36.16 1.05 -27.05
N GLU A 22 36.00 -0.17 -26.53
CA GLU A 22 37.09 -1.07 -26.08
C GLU A 22 37.93 -0.52 -24.91
N GLU A 23 37.41 0.46 -24.17
CA GLU A 23 38.03 0.94 -22.94
C GLU A 23 37.68 0.04 -21.76
N SER A 24 38.68 -0.39 -20.98
CA SER A 24 38.47 -1.13 -19.74
C SER A 24 38.36 -0.16 -18.56
N LEU A 25 37.19 -0.14 -17.91
CA LEU A 25 36.89 0.67 -16.74
C LEU A 25 36.92 -0.20 -15.48
N PRO A 26 37.97 -0.09 -14.63
CA PRO A 26 38.05 -0.85 -13.39
C PRO A 26 36.88 -0.48 -12.47
N CYS A 27 36.16 -1.48 -11.98
CA CYS A 27 35.07 -1.26 -11.04
C CYS A 27 34.88 -2.46 -10.11
N SER A 28 34.38 -2.18 -8.91
CA SER A 28 34.04 -3.18 -7.90
C SER A 28 32.53 -3.42 -7.78
N LEU A 29 31.73 -2.55 -8.41
CA LEU A 29 30.27 -2.60 -8.44
C LEU A 29 29.80 -2.14 -9.83
N LEU A 30 28.96 -2.97 -10.45
CA LEU A 30 28.25 -2.63 -11.69
C LEU A 30 26.76 -2.58 -11.40
N ILE A 31 26.16 -1.41 -11.57
CA ILE A 31 24.71 -1.21 -11.47
C ILE A 31 24.15 -1.12 -12.88
N LEU A 32 23.36 -2.11 -13.26
CA LEU A 32 22.63 -2.10 -14.53
C LEU A 32 21.27 -1.45 -14.31
N HIS A 33 21.00 -0.39 -15.05
CA HIS A 33 19.70 0.27 -15.06
C HIS A 33 19.17 0.28 -16.50
N GLY A 34 18.02 -0.36 -16.71
CA GLY A 34 17.38 -0.49 -18.02
C GLY A 34 15.93 -0.92 -17.89
N GLU A 35 15.20 -0.87 -19.00
CA GLU A 35 13.83 -1.39 -19.03
C GLU A 35 13.83 -2.91 -18.87
N ARG A 36 12.91 -3.42 -18.06
CA ARG A 36 12.70 -4.86 -17.94
C ARG A 36 11.99 -5.36 -19.19
N GLY A 37 12.62 -6.29 -19.89
CA GLY A 37 12.07 -6.97 -21.06
C GLY A 37 11.57 -8.37 -20.74
N VAL A 38 10.99 -9.02 -21.75
CA VAL A 38 10.72 -10.46 -21.73
C VAL A 38 12.03 -11.19 -22.04
N ASP A 39 12.29 -12.28 -21.31
CA ASP A 39 13.43 -13.16 -21.56
C ASP A 39 13.46 -13.62 -23.03
N GLN A 40 14.66 -13.72 -23.61
CA GLN A 40 14.82 -13.99 -25.04
C GLN A 40 14.34 -15.39 -25.44
N ASP A 41 14.56 -16.39 -24.59
CA ASP A 41 14.12 -17.76 -24.84
C ASP A 41 12.60 -17.84 -24.74
N LEU A 42 12.02 -17.17 -23.73
CA LEU A 42 10.58 -17.07 -23.60
C LEU A 42 9.93 -16.32 -24.78
N PHE A 43 10.51 -15.22 -25.24
CA PHE A 43 10.04 -14.48 -26.41
C PHE A 43 10.05 -15.36 -27.67
N SER A 44 11.13 -16.13 -27.87
CA SER A 44 11.25 -17.08 -28.98
C SER A 44 10.15 -18.14 -28.92
N ALA A 45 9.94 -18.75 -27.74
CA ALA A 45 8.88 -19.74 -27.53
C ALA A 45 7.47 -19.18 -27.80
N ILE A 46 7.17 -17.95 -27.36
CA ILE A 46 5.89 -17.28 -27.61
C ILE A 46 5.65 -17.10 -29.12
N ASN A 47 6.66 -16.62 -29.84
CA ASN A 47 6.55 -16.39 -31.29
C ASN A 47 6.43 -17.70 -32.07
N ASP A 48 7.20 -18.73 -31.69
CA ASP A 48 7.16 -20.05 -32.32
C ASP A 48 5.77 -20.69 -32.21
N GLN A 49 5.04 -20.39 -31.13
CA GLN A 49 3.64 -20.83 -30.94
C GLN A 49 2.60 -19.89 -31.57
N SER A 50 3.02 -18.88 -32.35
CA SER A 50 2.12 -17.90 -32.98
C SER A 50 1.20 -17.18 -31.99
N LEU A 51 1.67 -16.97 -30.75
CA LEU A 51 0.97 -16.16 -29.78
C LEU A 51 1.17 -14.67 -30.10
N VAL A 52 0.11 -13.88 -29.97
CA VAL A 52 0.15 -12.46 -30.33
C VAL A 52 1.05 -11.71 -29.34
N PHE A 53 2.15 -11.14 -29.85
CA PHE A 53 3.10 -10.35 -29.07
C PHE A 53 3.26 -8.95 -29.67
N ASP A 54 3.13 -7.92 -28.84
CA ASP A 54 3.27 -6.50 -29.24
C ASP A 54 4.01 -5.75 -28.13
N GLY A 55 5.31 -6.04 -27.99
CA GLY A 55 6.16 -5.62 -26.87
C GLY A 55 5.91 -6.39 -25.55
N ARG A 56 4.72 -6.97 -25.40
CA ARG A 56 4.28 -7.89 -24.34
C ARG A 56 3.30 -8.91 -24.92
N LEU A 57 3.10 -10.03 -24.23
CA LEU A 57 2.11 -11.05 -24.60
C LEU A 57 0.70 -10.46 -24.50
N VAL A 58 -0.07 -10.55 -25.58
CA VAL A 58 -1.40 -9.94 -25.66
C VAL A 58 -2.45 -10.89 -25.12
N VAL A 59 -3.24 -10.42 -24.15
CA VAL A 59 -4.34 -11.15 -23.53
C VAL A 59 -5.66 -10.38 -23.61
N ASP A 60 -6.77 -11.09 -23.39
CA ASP A 60 -8.08 -10.49 -23.17
C ASP A 60 -8.35 -10.15 -21.70
N VAL A 61 -9.56 -9.66 -21.40
CA VAL A 61 -9.99 -9.30 -20.03
C VAL A 61 -10.03 -10.50 -19.07
N ALA A 62 -10.08 -11.72 -19.59
CA ALA A 62 -10.01 -12.97 -18.85
C ALA A 62 -8.59 -13.57 -18.87
N PHE A 63 -7.58 -12.77 -19.23
CA PHE A 63 -6.17 -13.16 -19.31
C PHE A 63 -5.87 -14.26 -20.34
N LYS A 64 -6.80 -14.55 -21.25
CA LYS A 64 -6.62 -15.53 -22.33
C LYS A 64 -5.85 -14.91 -23.48
N THR A 65 -4.95 -15.69 -24.07
CA THR A 65 -4.25 -15.30 -25.31
C THR A 65 -5.15 -15.50 -26.53
N ASN A 66 -4.59 -15.39 -27.74
CA ASN A 66 -5.30 -15.79 -28.96
C ASN A 66 -5.59 -17.30 -29.04
N ASP A 67 -4.89 -18.13 -28.26
CA ASP A 67 -5.34 -19.50 -27.95
C ASP A 67 -6.12 -19.48 -26.62
N PRO A 68 -7.44 -19.78 -26.63
CA PRO A 68 -8.26 -19.76 -25.42
C PRO A 68 -7.82 -20.74 -24.31
N LYS A 69 -6.99 -21.74 -24.64
CA LYS A 69 -6.46 -22.71 -23.67
C LYS A 69 -5.19 -22.21 -22.97
N ILE A 70 -4.60 -21.12 -23.46
CA ILE A 70 -3.40 -20.52 -22.90
C ILE A 70 -3.81 -19.21 -22.22
N ILE A 71 -3.61 -19.19 -20.90
CA ILE A 71 -3.85 -18.03 -20.04
C ILE A 71 -2.49 -17.53 -19.56
N ALA A 72 -2.31 -16.22 -19.50
CA ALA A 72 -1.07 -15.60 -19.05
C ALA A 72 -1.33 -14.40 -18.15
N GLY A 73 -0.46 -14.18 -17.16
CA GLY A 73 -0.54 -13.07 -16.24
C GLY A 73 0.83 -12.50 -15.88
N GLY A 74 0.83 -11.50 -14.99
CA GLY A 74 2.06 -10.85 -14.51
C GLY A 74 2.59 -9.75 -15.43
N GLU A 75 3.83 -9.34 -15.20
CA GLU A 75 4.46 -8.17 -15.82
C GLU A 75 4.66 -8.29 -17.35
N MET A 76 4.63 -9.53 -17.87
CA MET A 76 4.88 -9.83 -19.28
C MET A 76 3.67 -9.66 -20.19
N VAL A 77 2.47 -9.44 -19.62
CA VAL A 77 1.23 -9.38 -20.39
C VAL A 77 0.74 -7.95 -20.59
N LYS A 78 -0.12 -7.76 -21.59
CA LYS A 78 -0.91 -6.55 -21.77
C LYS A 78 -2.27 -6.88 -22.37
N PHE A 79 -3.26 -6.03 -22.13
CA PHE A 79 -4.57 -6.21 -22.75
C PHE A 79 -4.55 -5.88 -24.25
N ALA A 80 -5.36 -6.61 -25.01
CA ALA A 80 -5.55 -6.34 -26.43
C ALA A 80 -6.12 -4.92 -26.65
N ARG A 81 -5.64 -4.23 -27.70
CA ARG A 81 -6.00 -2.83 -28.01
C ARG A 81 -7.50 -2.56 -28.10
N ARG A 82 -8.31 -3.57 -28.46
CA ARG A 82 -9.77 -3.49 -28.51
C ARG A 82 -10.43 -3.13 -27.17
N PHE A 83 -9.76 -3.44 -26.06
CA PHE A 83 -10.23 -3.08 -24.72
C PHE A 83 -9.88 -1.63 -24.34
N GLN A 84 -9.20 -0.89 -25.22
CA GLN A 84 -8.80 0.51 -25.04
C GLN A 84 -8.03 0.75 -23.74
N ASP A 85 -7.30 -0.28 -23.31
CA ASP A 85 -6.51 -0.26 -22.10
C ASP A 85 -5.02 -0.37 -22.47
N ASN A 86 -4.32 0.74 -22.32
CA ASN A 86 -2.90 0.86 -22.64
C ASN A 86 -2.01 0.66 -21.40
N ARG A 87 -2.58 0.26 -20.26
CA ARG A 87 -1.84 0.04 -19.02
C ARG A 87 -0.86 -1.11 -19.21
N LYS A 88 0.39 -0.88 -18.81
CA LYS A 88 1.43 -1.93 -18.81
C LYS A 88 1.38 -2.65 -17.47
N MET A 89 1.22 -3.97 -17.48
CA MET A 89 0.98 -4.77 -16.27
C MET A 89 2.15 -4.76 -15.28
N ASP A 90 3.37 -4.49 -15.74
CA ASP A 90 4.57 -4.30 -14.92
C ASP A 90 4.51 -3.09 -13.98
N GLN A 91 3.54 -2.19 -14.16
CA GLN A 91 3.36 -1.02 -13.29
C GLN A 91 2.40 -1.28 -12.11
N PHE A 92 1.76 -2.46 -12.07
CA PHE A 92 0.71 -2.78 -11.12
C PHE A 92 1.15 -3.86 -10.13
N ASN A 93 0.40 -3.94 -9.03
CA ASN A 93 0.72 -4.87 -7.96
C ASN A 93 0.57 -6.33 -8.45
N PRO A 94 1.63 -7.16 -8.38
CA PRO A 94 1.60 -8.53 -8.90
C PRO A 94 0.66 -9.46 -8.11
N PHE A 95 0.44 -9.20 -6.82
CA PHE A 95 -0.55 -9.97 -6.05
C PHE A 95 -1.98 -9.66 -6.51
N GLU A 96 -2.30 -8.40 -6.79
CA GLU A 96 -3.61 -8.03 -7.34
C GLU A 96 -3.81 -8.66 -8.72
N MET A 97 -2.79 -8.60 -9.60
CA MET A 97 -2.84 -9.27 -10.89
C MET A 97 -3.03 -10.78 -10.78
N GLY A 98 -2.30 -11.44 -9.89
CA GLY A 98 -2.43 -12.88 -9.62
C GLY A 98 -3.83 -13.25 -9.10
N GLN A 99 -4.41 -12.41 -8.24
CA GLN A 99 -5.78 -12.58 -7.79
C GLN A 99 -6.79 -12.50 -8.94
N ARG A 100 -6.68 -11.49 -9.82
CA ARG A 100 -7.56 -11.35 -11.00
C ARG A 100 -7.41 -12.51 -11.98
N LEU A 101 -6.18 -12.98 -12.19
CA LEU A 101 -5.89 -14.15 -13.00
C LEU A 101 -6.55 -15.41 -12.42
N ALA A 102 -6.47 -15.60 -11.10
CA ALA A 102 -7.10 -16.73 -10.42
C ALA A 102 -8.63 -16.65 -10.51
N GLU A 103 -9.22 -15.47 -10.33
CA GLU A 103 -10.67 -15.24 -10.51
C GLU A 103 -11.11 -15.61 -11.93
N ALA A 104 -10.35 -15.23 -12.96
CA ALA A 104 -10.64 -15.58 -14.35
C ALA A 104 -10.47 -17.08 -14.61
N LEU A 105 -9.45 -17.71 -14.03
CA LEU A 105 -9.21 -19.15 -14.17
C LEU A 105 -10.34 -19.97 -13.51
N LEU A 106 -10.80 -19.58 -12.33
CA LEU A 106 -11.85 -20.28 -11.59
C LEU A 106 -13.13 -20.41 -12.41
N VAL A 107 -13.49 -19.40 -13.20
CA VAL A 107 -14.65 -19.47 -14.11
C VAL A 107 -14.55 -20.63 -15.10
N GLU A 108 -13.34 -21.03 -15.50
CA GLU A 108 -13.11 -22.07 -16.50
C GLU A 108 -12.91 -23.46 -15.89
N VAL A 109 -12.45 -23.55 -14.65
CA VAL A 109 -12.03 -24.82 -14.03
C VAL A 109 -12.88 -25.27 -12.85
N ASP A 110 -13.62 -24.37 -12.21
CA ASP A 110 -14.49 -24.69 -11.09
C ASP A 110 -15.84 -25.25 -11.59
N PRO A 111 -16.17 -26.52 -11.31
CA PRO A 111 -17.44 -27.11 -11.73
C PRO A 111 -18.67 -26.32 -11.26
N ASP A 112 -18.61 -25.71 -10.07
CA ASP A 112 -19.70 -24.92 -9.53
C ASP A 112 -19.85 -23.59 -10.27
N ALA A 113 -18.74 -22.95 -10.65
CA ALA A 113 -18.75 -21.74 -11.46
C ALA A 113 -19.34 -22.01 -12.85
N ILE A 114 -18.98 -23.15 -13.46
CA ILE A 114 -19.52 -23.60 -14.75
C ILE A 114 -21.03 -23.87 -14.63
N ALA A 115 -21.45 -24.60 -13.59
CA ALA A 115 -22.86 -24.91 -13.35
C ALA A 115 -23.72 -23.67 -13.09
N GLN A 116 -23.11 -22.62 -12.51
CA GLN A 116 -23.76 -21.33 -12.25
C GLN A 116 -23.64 -20.35 -13.43
N GLU A 117 -23.08 -20.76 -14.57
CA GLU A 117 -22.82 -19.90 -15.74
C GLU A 117 -22.09 -18.59 -15.36
N ARG A 118 -21.17 -18.66 -14.40
CA ARG A 118 -20.37 -17.49 -14.03
C ARG A 118 -19.55 -17.06 -15.24
N SER A 119 -19.41 -15.75 -15.40
CA SER A 119 -18.66 -15.16 -16.50
C SER A 119 -17.72 -14.08 -16.01
N VAL A 120 -16.61 -13.92 -16.72
CA VAL A 120 -15.66 -12.83 -16.47
C VAL A 120 -16.27 -11.51 -16.98
N SER A 121 -16.03 -10.43 -16.24
CA SER A 121 -16.38 -9.07 -16.65
C SER A 121 -15.83 -8.76 -18.05
N GLN A 122 -16.64 -8.12 -18.89
CA GLN A 122 -16.19 -7.62 -20.20
C GLN A 122 -15.32 -6.37 -20.12
N ARG A 123 -15.22 -5.75 -18.93
CA ARG A 123 -14.39 -4.58 -18.66
C ARG A 123 -13.15 -5.00 -17.88
N VAL A 124 -12.02 -4.40 -18.23
CA VAL A 124 -10.77 -4.58 -17.50
C VAL A 124 -10.97 -4.09 -16.06
N ALA A 125 -10.55 -4.90 -15.09
CA ALA A 125 -10.61 -4.52 -13.70
C ALA A 125 -9.72 -3.29 -13.40
N PRO A 126 -10.13 -2.44 -12.44
CA PRO A 126 -9.22 -1.44 -11.88
C PRO A 126 -8.19 -2.16 -11.01
N PHE A 127 -6.91 -1.90 -11.25
CA PHE A 127 -5.79 -2.43 -10.46
C PHE A 127 -5.32 -1.34 -9.50
N VAL A 128 -5.91 -1.25 -8.31
CA VAL A 128 -5.76 -0.10 -7.41
C VAL A 128 -4.81 -0.36 -6.25
N ARG A 129 -4.38 -1.61 -6.06
CA ARG A 129 -3.53 -1.97 -4.93
C ARG A 129 -2.16 -1.30 -5.06
N PRO A 130 -1.61 -0.71 -3.97
CA PRO A 130 -0.30 -0.08 -4.00
C PRO A 130 0.80 -1.09 -4.32
N CYS A 131 1.85 -0.61 -4.98
CA CYS A 131 3.02 -1.40 -5.34
C CYS A 131 4.11 -1.28 -4.27
N SER A 132 4.99 -2.27 -4.20
CA SER A 132 6.05 -2.32 -3.20
C SER A 132 7.31 -3.00 -3.72
N GLU A 133 8.46 -2.49 -3.29
CA GLU A 133 9.78 -3.08 -3.47
C GLU A 133 10.49 -3.16 -2.12
N ALA A 134 11.28 -4.20 -1.94
CA ALA A 134 12.14 -4.37 -0.77
C ALA A 134 13.46 -5.00 -1.18
N ALA A 135 14.55 -4.60 -0.55
CA ALA A 135 15.87 -5.17 -0.79
C ALA A 135 16.75 -5.13 0.47
N SER A 136 17.54 -6.19 0.65
CA SER A 136 18.70 -6.16 1.55
C SER A 136 19.89 -5.60 0.78
N LEU A 137 20.37 -4.44 1.21
CA LEU A 137 21.50 -3.76 0.60
C LEU A 137 22.81 -4.09 1.33
N PRO A 138 23.97 -3.91 0.68
CA PRO A 138 25.26 -4.08 1.34
C PRO A 138 25.39 -3.25 2.62
N GLY A 139 26.13 -3.76 3.59
CA GLY A 139 26.31 -3.10 4.89
C GLY A 139 25.20 -3.38 5.91
N GLY A 140 24.30 -4.35 5.63
CA GLY A 140 23.20 -4.68 6.54
C GLY A 140 22.05 -3.67 6.47
N LEU A 141 21.94 -2.93 5.38
CA LEU A 141 20.88 -1.95 5.18
C LEU A 141 19.64 -2.61 4.59
N HIS A 142 18.48 -2.17 5.04
CA HIS A 142 17.18 -2.61 4.58
C HIS A 142 16.49 -1.47 3.83
N TYR A 143 16.14 -1.72 2.58
CA TYR A 143 15.44 -0.79 1.71
C TYR A 143 13.99 -1.23 1.51
N TYR A 144 13.07 -0.29 1.63
CA TYR A 144 11.66 -0.48 1.33
C TYR A 144 11.14 0.71 0.53
N ARG A 145 10.33 0.45 -0.49
CA ARG A 145 9.62 1.46 -1.23
C ARG A 145 8.19 1.03 -1.46
N PHE A 146 7.25 1.92 -1.23
CA PHE A 146 5.83 1.73 -1.46
C PHE A 146 5.33 2.89 -2.30
N TRP A 147 4.49 2.65 -3.30
CA TRP A 147 3.94 3.71 -4.14
C TRP A 147 2.54 3.37 -4.64
N CYS A 148 1.77 4.41 -4.93
CA CYS A 148 0.41 4.29 -5.42
C CYS A 148 0.36 3.54 -6.75
N SER A 149 -0.71 2.75 -6.95
CA SER A 149 -1.00 2.26 -8.29
C SER A 149 -1.25 3.44 -9.24
N PRO A 150 -0.74 3.40 -10.48
CA PRO A 150 -1.09 4.37 -11.52
C PRO A 150 -2.60 4.48 -11.76
N ALA A 151 -3.39 3.45 -11.44
CA ALA A 151 -4.85 3.49 -11.59
C ALA A 151 -5.53 4.54 -10.68
N LEU A 152 -4.86 4.99 -9.63
CA LEU A 152 -5.35 6.09 -8.78
C LEU A 152 -5.23 7.47 -9.46
N PHE A 153 -4.53 7.55 -10.59
CA PHE A 153 -4.31 8.76 -11.38
C PHE A 153 -4.89 8.58 -12.80
N PRO A 154 -6.24 8.56 -12.95
CA PRO A 154 -6.89 8.29 -14.23
C PRO A 154 -6.62 9.37 -15.30
N LEU A 155 -6.20 10.57 -14.89
CA LEU A 155 -5.78 11.66 -15.79
C LEU A 155 -4.29 11.57 -16.17
N GLY A 156 -3.61 10.48 -15.77
CA GLY A 156 -2.17 10.29 -15.92
C GLY A 156 -1.40 10.67 -14.66
N TYR A 157 -0.29 9.95 -14.41
CA TYR A 157 0.71 10.30 -13.42
C TYR A 157 1.85 11.05 -14.12
N THR A 158 2.10 12.28 -13.70
CA THR A 158 3.25 13.09 -14.13
C THR A 158 4.05 13.47 -12.89
N ASP A 159 5.37 13.60 -12.99
CA ASP A 159 6.20 13.99 -11.83
C ASP A 159 5.72 15.33 -11.20
N ASP A 160 5.12 16.22 -12.00
CA ASP A 160 4.46 17.46 -11.57
C ASP A 160 3.23 17.23 -10.64
N MET A 161 2.82 15.98 -10.41
CA MET A 161 1.76 15.65 -9.44
C MET A 161 2.27 15.61 -8.00
N ILE A 162 3.59 15.46 -7.80
CA ILE A 162 4.17 15.54 -6.45
C ILE A 162 4.15 17.00 -6.02
N SER A 163 3.39 17.29 -4.98
CA SER A 163 3.28 18.63 -4.43
C SER A 163 4.34 18.89 -3.37
N ARG A 164 4.71 17.85 -2.62
CA ARG A 164 5.52 18.03 -1.41
C ARG A 164 6.22 16.75 -0.99
N ASP A 165 7.45 16.90 -0.53
CA ASP A 165 8.18 15.82 0.15
C ASP A 165 8.37 16.14 1.63
N VAL A 166 8.28 15.10 2.45
CA VAL A 166 8.58 15.13 3.88
C VAL A 166 9.65 14.09 4.15
N VAL A 167 10.77 14.51 4.74
CA VAL A 167 11.97 13.66 4.89
C VAL A 167 12.47 13.70 6.32
N THR A 168 12.80 12.53 6.85
CA THR A 168 13.62 12.37 8.05
C THR A 168 14.89 11.61 7.67
N ASP A 169 16.04 12.17 8.02
CA ASP A 169 17.38 11.62 7.70
C ASP A 169 18.20 11.57 8.99
N ILE A 170 18.22 10.39 9.61
CA ILE A 170 18.96 10.10 10.83
C ILE A 170 20.21 9.31 10.45
N LYS A 171 21.39 9.84 10.80
CA LYS A 171 22.68 9.21 10.50
C LYS A 171 23.26 8.45 11.69
N GLU A 172 23.02 8.93 12.90
CA GLU A 172 23.52 8.37 14.16
C GLU A 172 22.39 8.34 15.20
N PRO A 173 22.35 7.35 16.11
CA PRO A 173 23.31 6.24 16.29
C PRO A 173 23.13 5.09 15.28
N GLN A 174 21.99 5.01 14.60
CA GLN A 174 21.70 4.04 13.54
C GLN A 174 21.07 4.79 12.37
N LEU A 175 21.49 4.46 11.14
CA LEU A 175 20.92 5.09 9.96
C LEU A 175 19.44 4.74 9.80
N SER A 176 18.61 5.78 9.70
CA SER A 176 17.19 5.69 9.38
C SER A 176 16.82 6.88 8.50
N TYR A 177 16.60 6.60 7.21
CA TYR A 177 16.11 7.53 6.23
C TYR A 177 14.68 7.16 5.87
N THR A 178 13.76 8.11 5.97
CA THR A 178 12.38 7.95 5.52
C THR A 178 11.95 9.18 4.73
N ARG A 179 11.40 8.95 3.55
CA ARG A 179 10.82 9.98 2.68
C ARG A 179 9.38 9.63 2.34
N VAL A 180 8.48 10.57 2.58
CA VAL A 180 7.08 10.54 2.20
C VAL A 180 6.87 11.56 1.10
N GLU A 181 6.38 11.11 -0.05
CA GLU A 181 5.96 11.99 -1.13
C GLU A 181 4.44 12.18 -1.05
N VAL A 182 4.01 13.42 -1.18
CA VAL A 182 2.60 13.83 -1.10
C VAL A 182 2.20 14.43 -2.45
N ASP A 183 1.12 13.91 -3.02
CA ASP A 183 0.58 14.45 -4.27
C ASP A 183 -0.17 15.78 -4.04
N LYS A 184 -0.47 16.49 -5.13
CA LYS A 184 -1.26 17.73 -5.12
C LYS A 184 -2.68 17.60 -4.58
N TYR A 185 -3.18 16.37 -4.44
CA TYR A 185 -4.48 16.07 -3.85
C TYR A 185 -4.40 15.79 -2.34
N GLY A 186 -3.20 15.90 -1.74
CA GLY A 186 -2.98 15.65 -0.32
C GLY A 186 -2.97 14.16 0.04
N ARG A 187 -2.64 13.28 -0.90
CA ARG A 187 -2.46 11.84 -0.63
C ARG A 187 -0.98 11.49 -0.54
N MET A 188 -0.65 10.51 0.30
CA MET A 188 0.67 9.89 0.30
C MET A 188 0.85 9.12 -1.01
N SER A 189 1.63 9.65 -1.95
CA SER A 189 1.88 9.04 -3.26
C SER A 189 2.93 7.94 -3.18
N SER A 190 3.95 8.13 -2.34
CA SER A 190 4.98 7.14 -2.09
C SER A 190 5.58 7.26 -0.68
N LEU A 191 6.15 6.16 -0.21
CA LEU A 191 6.92 6.06 1.02
C LEU A 191 8.18 5.25 0.74
N THR A 192 9.35 5.85 0.99
CA THR A 192 10.65 5.22 0.85
C THR A 192 11.34 5.18 2.20
N MET A 193 11.86 4.02 2.59
CA MET A 193 12.60 3.81 3.82
C MET A 193 13.94 3.13 3.51
N LEU A 194 15.00 3.59 4.18
CA LEU A 194 16.31 2.97 4.19
C LEU A 194 16.80 2.96 5.65
N CYS A 195 17.01 1.79 6.22
CA CYS A 195 17.34 1.67 7.64
C CYS A 195 18.35 0.55 7.92
N GLU A 196 19.18 0.71 8.95
CA GLU A 196 20.07 -0.35 9.45
C GLU A 196 19.31 -1.46 10.18
N GLU A 197 18.26 -1.08 10.92
CA GLU A 197 17.41 -2.03 11.63
C GLU A 197 16.28 -2.52 10.73
N GLU A 198 16.11 -3.85 10.63
CA GLU A 198 15.01 -4.45 9.89
C GLU A 198 13.65 -4.03 10.46
N THR A 199 12.81 -3.44 9.61
CA THR A 199 11.42 -3.14 9.97
C THR A 199 10.56 -4.38 9.86
N GLN A 200 10.17 -4.94 11.01
CA GLN A 200 9.26 -6.07 11.05
C GLN A 200 7.93 -5.73 10.38
N GLN A 201 7.44 -6.65 9.55
CA GLN A 201 6.17 -6.50 8.83
C GLN A 201 6.09 -5.22 7.99
N ALA A 202 7.20 -4.80 7.37
CA ALA A 202 7.28 -3.61 6.51
C ALA A 202 6.18 -3.54 5.44
N TRP A 203 5.67 -4.69 4.97
CA TRP A 203 4.56 -4.75 4.01
C TRP A 203 3.29 -4.01 4.47
N ARG A 204 3.08 -3.82 5.79
CA ARG A 204 1.92 -3.08 6.34
C ARG A 204 1.89 -1.64 5.87
N PHE A 205 3.06 -1.03 5.65
CA PHE A 205 3.18 0.35 5.15
C PHE A 205 2.56 0.56 3.76
N ALA A 206 2.41 -0.51 2.96
CA ALA A 206 1.68 -0.44 1.71
C ALA A 206 0.24 0.10 1.93
N GLY A 207 -0.41 -0.21 3.05
CA GLY A 207 -1.76 0.24 3.35
C GLY A 207 -1.92 1.75 3.59
N LEU A 208 -0.81 2.47 3.85
CA LEU A 208 -0.80 3.93 4.04
C LEU A 208 -0.72 4.68 2.71
N VAL A 209 -0.13 4.06 1.68
CA VAL A 209 0.06 4.68 0.39
C VAL A 209 -1.27 4.74 -0.36
N GLY A 210 -1.55 5.89 -0.97
CA GLY A 210 -2.84 6.23 -1.59
C GLY A 210 -3.86 6.82 -0.61
N GLN A 211 -3.55 6.83 0.70
CA GLN A 211 -4.40 7.45 1.70
C GLN A 211 -4.19 8.96 1.75
N SER A 212 -5.21 9.71 2.19
CA SER A 212 -5.04 11.13 2.51
C SER A 212 -4.06 11.28 3.67
N VAL A 213 -3.16 12.27 3.59
CA VAL A 213 -2.23 12.58 4.70
C VAL A 213 -2.96 13.01 5.98
N SER A 214 -4.24 13.38 5.88
CA SER A 214 -5.10 13.66 7.04
C SER A 214 -5.30 12.44 7.95
N TYR A 215 -5.17 11.21 7.42
CA TYR A 215 -5.20 10.00 8.26
C TYR A 215 -3.94 9.86 9.12
N LEU A 216 -2.84 10.52 8.73
CA LEU A 216 -1.51 10.29 9.28
C LEU A 216 -1.20 11.24 10.45
N ASN A 217 -2.21 11.53 11.28
CA ASN A 217 -2.05 12.30 12.52
C ASN A 217 -1.27 13.61 12.34
N ASP A 218 -1.63 14.37 11.29
CA ASP A 218 -1.00 15.65 10.94
C ASP A 218 0.52 15.56 10.65
N LEU A 219 0.98 14.41 10.13
CA LEU A 219 2.38 14.08 9.86
C LEU A 219 3.17 15.24 9.24
N VAL A 220 2.61 15.83 8.17
CA VAL A 220 3.29 16.87 7.38
C VAL A 220 3.63 18.08 8.24
N ASN A 221 2.63 18.66 8.92
CA ASN A 221 2.83 19.85 9.74
C ASN A 221 3.69 19.54 10.97
N ARG A 222 3.57 18.35 11.55
CA ARG A 222 4.42 17.94 12.68
C ARG A 222 5.88 17.75 12.29
N CYS A 223 6.16 17.30 11.07
CA CYS A 223 7.52 17.26 10.55
C CYS A 223 8.07 18.67 10.35
N ASP A 224 7.26 19.60 9.82
CA ASP A 224 7.67 21.00 9.57
C ASP A 224 8.10 21.74 10.84
N VAL A 225 7.36 21.50 11.93
CA VAL A 225 7.66 22.09 13.24
C VAL A 225 8.73 21.29 13.99
N GLY A 226 9.21 20.17 13.43
CA GLY A 226 10.26 19.32 14.02
C GLY A 226 9.79 18.46 15.20
N LEU A 227 8.47 18.24 15.34
CA LEU A 227 7.90 17.35 16.34
C LEU A 227 8.13 15.87 16.01
N VAL A 228 8.08 15.52 14.72
CA VAL A 228 8.39 14.17 14.22
C VAL A 228 9.86 14.13 13.81
N LYS A 229 10.68 13.43 14.60
CA LYS A 229 12.12 13.26 14.33
C LYS A 229 12.43 12.05 13.45
N ASP A 230 11.61 11.01 13.57
CA ASP A 230 11.70 9.79 12.76
C ASP A 230 10.30 9.41 12.28
N ILE A 231 10.04 9.57 10.98
CA ILE A 231 8.74 9.25 10.38
C ILE A 231 8.45 7.75 10.52
N ARG A 232 9.46 6.88 10.40
CA ARG A 232 9.29 5.43 10.50
C ARG A 232 8.74 5.05 11.86
N THR A 233 9.38 5.52 12.92
CA THR A 233 8.95 5.26 14.30
C THR A 233 7.60 5.89 14.60
N PHE A 234 7.37 7.14 14.14
CA PHE A 234 6.09 7.82 14.33
C PHE A 234 4.90 7.09 13.70
N LEU A 235 5.07 6.53 12.50
CA LEU A 235 4.03 5.74 11.82
C LEU A 235 3.78 4.37 12.46
N LEU A 236 4.68 3.89 13.32
CA LEU A 236 4.54 2.64 14.07
C LEU A 236 3.94 2.85 15.46
N GLU A 237 3.66 4.09 15.86
CA GLU A 237 2.97 4.38 17.11
C GLU A 237 1.54 3.81 17.13
N ASP A 238 1.03 3.61 18.34
CA ASP A 238 -0.26 2.94 18.58
C ASP A 238 -1.43 3.54 17.80
N TRP A 239 -1.45 4.87 17.61
CA TRP A 239 -2.54 5.54 16.88
C TRP A 239 -2.72 5.01 15.45
N ALA A 240 -1.67 4.49 14.81
CA ALA A 240 -1.68 4.05 13.42
C ALA A 240 -2.12 2.59 13.22
N ASN A 241 -2.21 1.78 14.29
CA ASN A 241 -2.46 0.34 14.18
C ASN A 241 -3.74 -0.03 13.42
N ALA A 242 -4.82 0.74 13.59
CA ALA A 242 -6.08 0.57 12.87
C ALA A 242 -5.90 0.78 11.35
N LEU A 243 -5.03 1.71 10.93
CA LEU A 243 -4.76 1.99 9.51
C LEU A 243 -4.09 0.80 8.81
N PHE A 244 -3.30 0.03 9.56
CA PHE A 244 -2.62 -1.16 9.05
C PHE A 244 -3.47 -2.44 9.09
N HIS A 245 -4.68 -2.38 9.61
CA HIS A 245 -5.56 -3.53 9.66
C HIS A 245 -6.08 -3.87 8.25
N ASP A 246 -6.06 -5.15 7.88
CA ASP A 246 -6.44 -5.64 6.54
C ASP A 246 -7.86 -5.15 6.10
N ARG A 247 -8.82 -5.23 7.02
CA ARG A 247 -10.21 -4.78 6.85
C ARG A 247 -10.41 -3.26 6.85
N PHE A 248 -9.39 -2.45 7.18
CA PHE A 248 -9.53 -0.99 7.21
C PHE A 248 -9.85 -0.41 5.83
N SER A 249 -9.26 -0.99 4.77
CA SER A 249 -9.57 -0.65 3.38
C SER A 249 -11.04 -0.85 3.03
N SER A 250 -11.65 -1.95 3.51
CA SER A 250 -13.07 -2.24 3.32
C SER A 250 -13.96 -1.28 4.11
N LEU A 251 -13.59 -0.94 5.34
CA LEU A 251 -14.28 0.09 6.12
C LEU A 251 -14.29 1.42 5.35
N ARG A 252 -13.13 1.87 4.86
CA ARG A 252 -13.01 3.10 4.09
C ARG A 252 -13.94 3.08 2.88
N GLN A 253 -13.90 2.02 2.08
CA GLN A 253 -14.75 1.91 0.90
C GLN A 253 -16.25 1.95 1.26
N GLN A 254 -16.65 1.30 2.35
CA GLN A 254 -18.03 1.36 2.85
C GLN A 254 -18.42 2.78 3.26
N MET A 255 -17.53 3.49 3.97
CA MET A 255 -17.76 4.87 4.38
C MET A 255 -17.82 5.83 3.20
N GLU A 256 -16.97 5.65 2.18
CA GLU A 256 -17.01 6.40 0.92
C GLU A 256 -18.30 6.15 0.16
N THR A 257 -18.75 4.90 0.08
CA THR A 257 -20.02 4.55 -0.59
C THR A 257 -21.22 5.14 0.16
N ALA A 258 -21.26 5.02 1.49
CA ALA A 258 -22.31 5.63 2.31
C ALA A 258 -22.29 7.15 2.19
N ALA A 259 -21.10 7.74 2.12
CA ALA A 259 -20.90 9.15 1.88
C ALA A 259 -21.49 9.60 0.54
N GLU A 260 -21.23 8.89 -0.56
CA GLU A 260 -21.79 9.19 -1.88
C GLU A 260 -23.32 9.15 -1.92
N THR A 261 -23.96 8.30 -1.10
CA THR A 261 -25.42 8.25 -1.02
C THR A 261 -26.05 9.46 -0.30
N SER A 262 -25.25 10.29 0.37
CA SER A 262 -25.74 11.49 1.04
C SER A 262 -25.93 12.64 0.06
N GLU A 263 -27.12 13.24 0.03
CA GLU A 263 -27.43 14.41 -0.82
C GLU A 263 -26.48 15.59 -0.53
N HIS A 264 -26.17 15.82 0.75
CA HIS A 264 -25.26 16.88 1.18
C HIS A 264 -23.84 16.66 0.64
N MET A 265 -23.35 15.41 0.67
CA MET A 265 -22.04 15.06 0.13
C MET A 265 -22.00 15.21 -1.38
N THR A 266 -23.06 14.81 -2.06
CA THR A 266 -23.18 14.92 -3.51
C THR A 266 -23.10 16.40 -3.94
N ALA A 267 -23.84 17.28 -3.26
CA ALA A 267 -23.80 18.72 -3.49
C ALA A 267 -22.42 19.35 -3.20
N LEU A 268 -21.73 18.87 -2.15
CA LEU A 268 -20.34 19.24 -1.88
C LEU A 268 -19.44 18.80 -3.03
N ILE A 269 -19.44 17.51 -3.38
CA ILE A 269 -18.61 16.93 -4.44
C ILE A 269 -18.82 17.66 -5.78
N GLU A 270 -20.07 17.98 -6.16
CA GLU A 270 -20.36 18.78 -7.35
C GLU A 270 -19.75 20.20 -7.29
N THR A 271 -19.75 20.80 -6.11
CA THR A 271 -19.12 22.11 -5.87
C THR A 271 -17.61 22.01 -5.98
N LEU A 272 -17.01 20.94 -5.46
CA LEU A 272 -15.57 20.66 -5.61
C LEU A 272 -15.21 20.45 -7.09
N TRP A 273 -15.98 19.64 -7.82
CA TRP A 273 -15.77 19.41 -9.26
C TRP A 273 -15.89 20.70 -10.09
N ARG A 274 -16.79 21.62 -9.73
CA ARG A 274 -16.88 22.95 -10.36
C ARG A 274 -15.63 23.78 -10.12
N ARG A 275 -15.09 23.79 -8.91
CA ARG A 275 -13.83 24.50 -8.57
C ARG A 275 -12.64 23.93 -9.35
N VAL A 276 -12.53 22.60 -9.38
CA VAL A 276 -11.50 21.90 -10.17
C VAL A 276 -11.60 22.23 -11.67
N LYS A 277 -12.82 22.23 -12.24
CA LYS A 277 -13.04 22.63 -13.65
C LYS A 277 -12.71 24.09 -13.94
N ASN A 278 -12.76 24.96 -12.93
CA ASN A 278 -12.44 26.38 -13.05
C ASN A 278 -10.95 26.68 -12.88
N GLY A 279 -10.11 25.67 -12.64
CA GLY A 279 -8.65 25.80 -12.60
C GLY A 279 -8.02 25.67 -11.22
N ASP A 280 -8.80 25.43 -10.16
CA ASP A 280 -8.27 25.15 -8.83
C ASP A 280 -7.66 23.74 -8.81
N ILE A 281 -6.38 23.62 -8.47
CA ILE A 281 -5.61 22.37 -8.64
C ILE A 281 -5.12 21.76 -7.34
N SER A 282 -5.24 22.47 -6.21
CA SER A 282 -4.81 22.00 -4.88
C SER A 282 -5.98 21.81 -3.90
N ALA A 283 -5.84 20.86 -2.98
CA ALA A 283 -6.82 20.61 -1.92
C ALA A 283 -7.06 21.85 -1.01
N SER A 284 -6.03 22.68 -0.83
CA SER A 284 -6.09 23.94 -0.07
C SER A 284 -6.93 25.03 -0.74
N GLU A 285 -6.89 25.14 -2.08
CA GLU A 285 -7.70 26.10 -2.85
C GLU A 285 -9.18 25.72 -2.85
N VAL A 286 -9.45 24.42 -2.74
CA VAL A 286 -10.79 23.86 -2.79
C VAL A 286 -11.55 24.01 -1.45
N GLY A 287 -10.89 24.36 -0.34
CA GLY A 287 -11.53 24.85 0.89
C GLY A 287 -12.36 23.82 1.66
N LEU A 288 -11.85 22.60 1.82
CA LEU A 288 -12.44 21.58 2.70
C LEU A 288 -11.93 21.80 4.13
N THR A 289 -12.74 22.38 5.00
CA THR A 289 -12.49 22.43 6.45
C THR A 289 -13.17 21.23 7.15
N ASP A 290 -12.71 20.88 8.35
CA ASP A 290 -13.32 19.84 9.22
C ASP A 290 -14.83 20.05 9.50
N THR A 291 -15.35 21.23 9.17
CA THR A 291 -16.76 21.61 9.28
C THR A 291 -17.59 21.23 8.04
N ALA A 292 -17.00 20.67 6.99
CA ALA A 292 -17.72 20.31 5.76
C ALA A 292 -18.60 19.06 5.95
N LEU A 293 -18.19 18.13 6.80
CA LEU A 293 -19.00 16.96 7.18
C LEU A 293 -19.93 17.35 8.33
N THR A 294 -21.19 17.64 8.01
CA THR A 294 -22.23 17.96 8.99
C THR A 294 -23.33 16.90 9.01
N GLY A 295 -24.05 16.82 10.12
CA GLY A 295 -25.23 15.98 10.28
C GLY A 295 -24.94 14.47 10.22
N ASP A 296 -25.86 13.74 9.59
CA ASP A 296 -25.96 12.27 9.65
C ASP A 296 -24.71 11.55 9.13
N THR A 297 -24.06 12.08 8.09
CA THR A 297 -22.86 11.47 7.52
C THR A 297 -21.71 11.38 8.54
N ARG A 298 -21.53 12.42 9.35
CA ARG A 298 -20.48 12.40 10.39
C ARG A 298 -20.74 11.29 11.40
N THR A 299 -21.99 11.15 11.82
CA THR A 299 -22.42 10.10 12.74
C THR A 299 -22.20 8.71 12.12
N VAL A 300 -22.58 8.52 10.85
CA VAL A 300 -22.35 7.26 10.12
C VAL A 300 -20.87 6.89 10.08
N VAL A 301 -19.98 7.85 9.79
CA VAL A 301 -18.54 7.60 9.75
C VAL A 301 -17.99 7.28 11.16
N GLN A 302 -18.45 8.00 12.19
CA GLN A 302 -18.04 7.76 13.58
C GLN A 302 -18.50 6.39 14.08
N ASP A 303 -19.77 6.05 13.85
CA ASP A 303 -20.34 4.76 14.25
C ASP A 303 -19.71 3.61 13.47
N GLY A 304 -19.47 3.80 12.17
CA GLY A 304 -18.74 2.83 11.33
C GLY A 304 -17.35 2.53 11.87
N LEU A 305 -16.60 3.57 12.26
CA LEU A 305 -15.28 3.40 12.86
C LEU A 305 -15.35 2.74 14.25
N ASN A 306 -16.29 3.14 15.11
CA ASN A 306 -16.48 2.53 16.43
C ASN A 306 -16.81 1.03 16.30
N ASN A 307 -17.76 0.68 15.44
CA ASN A 307 -18.13 -0.70 15.17
C ASN A 307 -16.93 -1.51 14.65
N PHE A 308 -16.12 -0.93 13.76
CA PHE A 308 -14.90 -1.56 13.28
C PHE A 308 -13.91 -1.84 14.41
N LEU A 309 -13.67 -0.89 15.30
CA LEU A 309 -12.76 -1.07 16.44
C LEU A 309 -13.28 -2.12 17.42
N GLU A 310 -14.60 -2.17 17.65
CA GLU A 310 -15.22 -3.17 18.53
C GLU A 310 -15.16 -4.58 17.95
N LEU A 311 -15.53 -4.76 16.67
CA LEU A 311 -15.50 -6.04 15.98
C LEU A 311 -14.08 -6.63 15.86
N ASN A 312 -13.07 -5.77 15.80
CA ASN A 312 -11.66 -6.16 15.65
C ASN A 312 -10.85 -5.94 16.94
N SER A 313 -11.53 -5.82 18.08
CA SER A 313 -10.92 -5.51 19.38
C SER A 313 -9.83 -6.50 19.83
N ASN A 314 -9.89 -7.76 19.36
CA ASN A 314 -8.84 -8.76 19.59
C ASN A 314 -7.48 -8.37 18.98
N HIS A 315 -7.49 -7.66 17.85
CA HIS A 315 -6.29 -7.20 17.15
C HIS A 315 -5.98 -5.73 17.41
N LEU A 316 -7.01 -4.93 17.68
CA LEU A 316 -6.94 -3.49 17.91
C LEU A 316 -7.11 -3.17 19.40
N ASN A 317 -6.41 -3.93 20.24
CA ASN A 317 -6.66 -3.93 21.67
C ASN A 317 -6.22 -2.65 22.40
N ILE A 318 -5.36 -1.87 21.76
CA ILE A 318 -4.89 -0.56 22.22
C ILE A 318 -5.96 0.54 22.12
N TYR A 319 -7.01 0.36 21.31
CA TYR A 319 -8.07 1.35 21.17
C TYR A 319 -9.14 1.15 22.25
N LEU A 320 -9.47 2.24 22.94
CA LEU A 320 -10.54 2.27 23.92
C LEU A 320 -11.88 2.54 23.21
N THR A 321 -12.75 1.54 23.18
CA THR A 321 -14.11 1.67 22.67
C THR A 321 -15.12 1.84 23.81
N ALA A 322 -16.35 2.25 23.49
CA ALA A 322 -17.40 2.42 24.49
C ALA A 322 -17.72 1.08 25.20
N ALA A 323 -17.86 0.00 24.44
CA ALA A 323 -18.05 -1.35 25.00
C ALA A 323 -16.93 -1.74 25.96
N ARG A 324 -15.67 -1.49 25.61
CA ARG A 324 -14.53 -1.81 26.47
C ARG A 324 -14.42 -0.95 27.70
N SER A 325 -14.74 0.33 27.59
CA SER A 325 -14.85 1.22 28.75
C SER A 325 -15.87 0.67 29.75
N TYR A 326 -17.01 0.18 29.25
CA TYR A 326 -18.04 -0.45 30.08
C TYR A 326 -17.57 -1.80 30.68
N ASP A 327 -16.87 -2.63 29.92
CA ASP A 327 -16.30 -3.90 30.41
C ASP A 327 -15.22 -3.66 31.49
N ILE A 328 -14.36 -2.66 31.31
CA ILE A 328 -13.35 -2.29 32.31
C ILE A 328 -14.03 -1.77 33.58
N GLN A 329 -15.05 -0.92 33.44
CA GLN A 329 -15.82 -0.41 34.57
C GLN A 329 -16.56 -1.53 35.30
N SER A 330 -17.22 -2.44 34.58
CA SER A 330 -17.96 -3.56 35.17
C SER A 330 -17.03 -4.60 35.81
N ASN A 331 -15.90 -4.95 35.20
CA ASN A 331 -14.89 -5.82 35.82
C ASN A 331 -14.24 -5.17 37.05
N ASN A 332 -14.05 -3.85 37.05
CA ASN A 332 -13.62 -3.12 38.25
C ASN A 332 -14.67 -3.14 39.37
N ILE A 333 -15.96 -3.26 39.06
CA ILE A 333 -17.00 -3.45 40.09
C ILE A 333 -16.83 -4.83 40.75
N TRP A 334 -16.45 -5.88 40.02
CA TRP A 334 -16.14 -7.19 40.63
C TRP A 334 -14.86 -7.13 41.48
N ALA A 335 -13.84 -6.38 41.07
CA ALA A 335 -12.64 -6.12 41.89
C ALA A 335 -12.97 -5.33 43.18
N GLN A 336 -13.84 -4.31 43.10
CA GLN A 336 -14.37 -3.59 44.27
C GLN A 336 -15.32 -4.43 45.14
N THR A 337 -15.86 -5.52 44.61
CA THR A 337 -16.71 -6.46 45.36
C THR A 337 -15.88 -7.58 46.00
N ALA A 338 -14.70 -7.90 45.46
CA ALA A 338 -13.73 -8.80 46.12
C ALA A 338 -13.23 -8.22 47.45
N ASP A 339 -13.04 -6.88 47.53
CA ASP A 339 -12.78 -6.17 48.80
C ASP A 339 -13.95 -6.23 49.80
N LYS A 340 -15.16 -6.64 49.36
CA LYS A 340 -16.33 -6.85 50.22
C LYS A 340 -16.53 -8.31 50.64
N VAL A 341 -15.71 -9.24 50.16
CA VAL A 341 -15.65 -10.62 50.66
C VAL A 341 -14.33 -10.86 51.38
N GLY A 342 -14.05 -10.02 52.39
CA GLY A 342 -13.28 -10.37 53.60
C GLY A 342 -11.95 -11.13 53.46
N LEU A 343 -11.25 -11.06 52.33
CA LEU A 343 -9.91 -11.61 52.17
C LEU A 343 -8.94 -10.46 52.02
N VAL A 344 -8.34 -10.08 53.15
CA VAL A 344 -7.28 -9.08 53.20
C VAL A 344 -6.02 -9.71 52.62
N VAL A 345 -5.45 -9.10 51.58
CA VAL A 345 -4.07 -9.38 51.15
C VAL A 345 -3.15 -8.95 52.28
N GLY A 346 -2.73 -9.89 53.13
CA GLY A 346 -1.93 -9.57 54.31
C GLY A 346 -1.78 -10.66 55.38
N ASP A 347 -2.43 -11.81 55.28
CA ASP A 347 -2.15 -12.95 56.16
C ASP A 347 -0.88 -13.68 55.70
N VAL A 348 0.27 -13.08 56.00
CA VAL A 348 1.53 -13.81 56.12
C VAL A 348 1.50 -14.47 57.50
N PRO A 349 1.47 -15.81 57.61
CA PRO A 349 1.74 -16.43 58.90
C PRO A 349 3.20 -16.18 59.27
N ASP A 350 3.40 -15.52 60.41
CA ASP A 350 4.68 -15.42 61.11
C ASP A 350 5.25 -16.83 61.29
N MET A 351 6.29 -17.14 60.50
CA MET A 351 7.16 -18.28 60.74
C MET A 351 8.18 -17.88 61.79
N ASP A 352 7.75 -17.87 63.05
CA ASP A 352 8.66 -17.80 64.18
C ASP A 352 8.95 -19.22 64.68
N ASN A 353 10.22 -19.62 64.54
CA ASN A 353 10.95 -20.59 65.34
C ASN A 353 10.20 -21.83 65.85
N THR A 354 10.41 -22.99 65.20
CA THR A 354 11.05 -24.18 65.81
C THR A 354 11.12 -25.37 64.85
N LEU A 355 12.35 -25.90 64.71
CA LEU A 355 12.82 -27.17 64.16
C LEU A 355 12.85 -27.34 62.62
#